data_AF-A0A7C2VZJ8-F1
#
_entry.id   AF-A0A7C2VZJ8-F1
#
_cell.length_a   1.000
_cell.length_b   1.000
_cell.length_c   1.000
_cell.angle_alpha   90.00
_cell.angle_beta   90.00
_cell.angle_gamma   90.00
#
_symmetry.space_group_name_H-M   'P 1'
#
loop_
_entity.id
_entity.type
_entity.pdbx_description
1 polymer ?
#
loop_
_entity_poly.entity_id
_entity_poly.type
_entity_poly.pdbx_seq_one_letter_code
_entity_poly.pdbx_strand_id
1 'polypeptide(L)' 'MTENERHSHRIVGKVYRRLPDPEAEAHGMIHVVDEDLSEPDGYLYPASMFAPVELPEEAKQVLMAKDRVDHRAREG' A
#
# COMPACT_ATOMS: atom_id res chain seq x y z
N MET A 1 27.80 -4.01 -4.64
CA MET A 1 27.19 -3.27 -3.53
C MET A 1 26.25 -2.28 -4.18
N THR A 2 24.93 -2.54 -4.15
CA THR A 2 23.79 -1.60 -4.31
C THR A 2 22.57 -2.37 -4.85
N GLU A 3 21.59 -2.61 -3.98
CA GLU A 3 20.14 -2.72 -4.25
C GLU A 3 19.53 -3.47 -3.06
N ASN A 4 19.58 -2.90 -1.85
CA ASN A 4 18.71 -3.41 -0.79
C ASN A 4 18.37 -2.38 0.28
N GLU A 5 18.19 -1.13 -0.12
CA GLU A 5 17.59 -0.10 0.72
C GLU A 5 16.42 0.51 -0.04
N ARG A 6 15.41 -0.31 -0.33
CA ARG A 6 14.07 0.24 -0.56
C ARG A 6 13.60 0.79 0.78
N HIS A 7 13.96 2.05 1.04
CA HIS A 7 13.50 2.80 2.19
C HIS A 7 11.99 2.98 2.06
N SER A 8 11.23 2.06 2.64
CA SER A 8 9.77 2.18 2.71
C SER A 8 9.42 3.33 3.64
N HIS A 9 9.19 4.51 3.06
CA HIS A 9 8.84 5.72 3.79
C HIS A 9 7.34 5.73 4.08
N ARG A 10 6.95 5.20 5.25
CA ARG A 10 5.57 5.31 5.72
C ARG A 10 5.27 6.74 6.17
N ILE A 11 4.13 7.29 5.74
CA ILE A 11 3.65 8.62 6.13
C ILE A 11 2.53 8.46 7.16
N VAL A 12 2.63 9.16 8.30
CA VAL A 12 1.59 9.16 9.34
C VAL A 12 0.31 9.82 8.80
N GLY A 13 -0.85 9.23 9.09
CA GLY A 13 -2.16 9.74 8.67
C GLY A 13 -2.66 9.21 7.32
N LYS A 14 -1.87 8.39 6.62
CA LYS A 14 -2.33 7.66 5.42
C LYS A 14 -3.07 6.38 5.79
N VAL A 15 -4.01 6.00 4.92
CA VAL A 15 -4.67 4.69 4.92
C VAL A 15 -3.95 3.80 3.93
N TYR A 16 -3.62 2.58 4.36
CA TYR A 16 -2.91 1.59 3.57
C TYR A 16 -3.82 0.38 3.34
N ARG A 17 -3.77 -0.21 2.15
CA ARG A 17 -4.50 -1.45 1.87
C ARG A 17 -3.66 -2.63 2.31
N ARG A 18 -4.22 -3.49 3.16
CA ARG A 18 -3.61 -4.74 3.56
C ARG A 18 -3.82 -5.81 2.49
N LEU A 19 -2.76 -6.55 2.17
CA LEU A 19 -2.80 -7.79 1.40
C LEU A 19 -2.85 -8.99 2.35
N PRO A 20 -3.61 -10.05 2.04
CA PRO A 20 -3.58 -11.29 2.81
C PRO A 20 -2.20 -11.96 2.67
N ASP A 21 -1.55 -12.24 3.81
CA ASP A 21 -0.26 -12.92 3.83
C ASP A 21 -0.17 -13.76 5.13
N PRO A 22 -0.61 -15.04 5.08
CA PRO A 22 -0.62 -15.91 6.25
C PRO A 22 0.75 -16.14 6.88
N GLU A 23 1.82 -16.08 6.09
CA GLU A 23 3.18 -16.25 6.58
C GLU A 23 3.61 -15.03 7.38
N ALA A 24 3.45 -13.82 6.81
CA ALA A 24 3.71 -12.58 7.53
C ALA A 24 2.86 -12.47 8.81
N GLU A 25 1.58 -12.83 8.73
CA GLU A 25 0.66 -12.78 9.86
C GLU A 25 1.09 -13.70 11.01
N ALA A 26 1.61 -14.90 10.69
CA ALA A 26 2.16 -15.81 11.69
C ALA A 26 3.36 -15.21 12.45
N HIS A 27 4.06 -14.25 11.83
CA HIS A 27 5.17 -13.51 12.42
C HIS A 27 4.76 -12.14 13.03
N GLY A 28 3.47 -11.85 13.12
CA GLY A 28 2.99 -10.56 13.65
C GLY A 28 3.25 -9.38 12.70
N MET A 29 3.42 -9.67 11.42
CA MET A 29 3.63 -8.70 10.35
C MET A 29 2.35 -8.50 9.55
N ILE A 30 2.24 -7.38 8.86
CA ILE A 30 1.21 -7.12 7.86
C ILE A 30 1.86 -6.74 6.53
N HIS A 31 1.27 -7.23 5.46
CA HIS A 31 1.64 -6.90 4.10
C HIS A 31 0.74 -5.78 3.60
N VAL A 32 1.30 -4.64 3.19
CA VAL A 32 0.52 -3.46 2.78
C VAL A 32 1.00 -2.87 1.47
N VAL A 33 0.07 -2.28 0.72
CA VAL A 33 0.32 -1.45 -0.46
C VAL A 33 -0.26 -0.06 -0.21
N ASP A 34 0.41 0.96 -0.71
CA ASP A 34 -0.08 2.33 -0.68
C ASP A 34 -0.68 2.73 -2.04
N GLU A 35 -0.77 4.03 -2.31
CA GLU A 35 -1.29 4.55 -3.57
C GLU A 35 -0.27 4.56 -4.71
N ASP A 36 1.01 4.31 -4.40
CA ASP A 36 2.08 4.24 -5.37
C ASP A 36 2.15 2.82 -5.94
N LEU A 37 1.82 2.69 -7.22
CA LEU A 37 1.82 1.40 -7.92
C LEU A 37 3.20 1.03 -8.45
N SER A 38 4.25 1.81 -8.20
CA SER A 38 5.62 1.49 -8.60
C SER A 38 6.18 0.26 -7.86
N GLU A 39 5.61 -0.07 -6.69
CA GLU A 39 5.94 -1.27 -5.92
C GLU A 39 4.68 -2.11 -5.66
N PRO A 40 4.18 -2.83 -6.69
CA PRO A 40 2.93 -3.58 -6.60
C PRO A 40 2.99 -4.75 -5.61
N ASP A 41 4.20 -5.24 -5.34
CA ASP A 41 4.46 -6.29 -4.37
C ASP A 41 4.34 -5.80 -2.93
N GLY A 42 4.20 -4.50 -2.67
CA GLY A 42 3.96 -3.96 -1.33
C GLY A 42 5.12 -4.13 -0.33
N TYR A 43 4.82 -3.86 0.93
CA TYR A 43 5.80 -3.79 2.02
C TYR A 43 5.32 -4.53 3.27
N LEU A 44 6.28 -5.07 4.02
CA LEU A 44 6.04 -5.73 5.30
C LEU A 44 6.35 -4.81 6.48
N TYR A 45 5.42 -4.73 7.43
CA TYR A 45 5.60 -3.98 8.66
C TYR A 45 5.07 -4.76 9.87
N PRO A 46 5.56 -4.49 11.09
CA PRO A 46 4.93 -5.00 12.30
C PRO A 46 3.47 -4.54 12.39
N ALA A 47 2.56 -5.48 12.69
CA ALA A 47 1.13 -5.20 12.82
C ALA A 47 0.84 -4.09 13.85
N SER A 48 1.66 -3.99 14.91
CA SER A 48 1.53 -3.00 15.97
C SER A 48 1.73 -1.55 15.52
N MET A 49 2.23 -1.31 14.30
CA MET A 49 2.35 0.04 13.73
C MET A 49 1.04 0.56 13.13
N PHE A 50 0.02 -0.28 13.03
CA PHE A 50 -1.23 0.02 12.35
C PHE A 50 -2.42 -0.25 13.25
N ALA A 51 -3.48 0.53 13.04
CA ALA A 51 -4.79 0.27 13.61
C ALA A 51 -5.75 -0.09 12.46
N PRO A 52 -6.61 -1.11 12.60
CA PRO A 52 -7.66 -1.36 11.64
C PRO A 52 -8.65 -0.19 11.64
N VAL A 53 -9.06 0.25 10.45
CA VAL A 53 -10.04 1.31 10.26
C VAL A 53 -11.13 0.81 9.33
N GLU A 54 -12.37 0.84 9.80
CA GLU A 54 -13.53 0.64 8.94
C GLU A 54 -13.81 1.92 8.15
N LEU A 55 -13.86 1.80 6.83
CA LEU A 55 -14.12 2.92 5.95
C LEU A 55 -15.60 2.94 5.53
N PRO A 56 -16.25 4.12 5.47
CA PRO A 56 -17.50 4.29 4.74
C PRO A 56 -17.37 3.81 3.30
N GLU A 57 -18.48 3.40 2.70
CA GLU A 57 -18.48 2.85 1.34
C GLU A 57 -17.94 3.88 0.34
N GLU A 58 -18.31 5.15 0.48
CA GLU A 58 -17.86 6.25 -0.37
C GLU A 58 -16.33 6.39 -0.33
N ALA A 59 -15.72 6.25 0.86
CA ALA A 59 -14.28 6.32 1.02
C ALA A 59 -13.57 5.12 0.37
N LYS A 60 -14.14 3.91 0.50
CA LYS A 60 -13.61 2.71 -0.18
C LYS A 60 -13.60 2.90 -1.69
N GLN A 61 -14.73 3.37 -2.26
CA GLN A 61 -14.85 3.58 -3.70
C GLN A 61 -13.78 4.55 -4.21
N VAL A 62 -13.58 5.69 -3.54
CA VAL A 62 -12.57 6.68 -3.94
C VAL A 62 -11.14 6.14 -3.80
N LEU A 63 -10.84 5.44 -2.71
CA LEU A 63 -9.49 4.90 -2.45
C LEU A 63 -9.15 3.69 -3.33
N MET A 64 -10.16 2.93 -3.77
CA MET A 64 -9.99 1.73 -4.61
C MET A 64 -10.18 2.00 -6.10
N ALA A 65 -10.67 3.19 -6.49
CA ALA A 65 -10.83 3.59 -7.88
C ALA A 65 -9.52 4.10 -8.50
N LYS A 66 -8.59 3.20 -8.82
CA LYS A 66 -7.50 3.44 -9.81
C LYS A 66 -7.37 2.14 -10.62
N ASP A 67 -7.79 2.09 -11.89
CA ASP A 67 -7.14 2.72 -13.04
C ASP A 67 -8.10 3.39 -14.05
N ARG A 68 -7.91 4.68 -14.38
CA ARG A 68 -8.14 5.27 -15.73
C ARG A 68 -7.44 6.63 -15.87
N VAL A 69 -6.12 6.68 -15.78
CA VAL A 69 -5.38 7.69 -16.55
C VAL A 69 -4.21 6.98 -17.20
N ASP A 70 -4.45 6.52 -18.43
CA ASP A 70 -3.40 6.11 -19.35
C ASP A 70 -2.32 7.20 -19.37
N HIS A 71 -1.07 6.79 -19.18
CA HIS A 71 0.09 7.67 -19.29
C HIS A 71 0.37 8.16 -20.73
N ARG A 72 -0.60 8.03 -21.65
CA ARG A 72 -0.45 8.28 -23.09
C ARG A 72 -1.11 9.59 -23.51
N ALA A 73 -0.67 10.72 -22.95
CA ALA A 73 -1.06 12.04 -23.44
C ALA A 73 -0.06 13.15 -23.04
N ARG A 74 1.25 12.94 -23.25
CA ARG A 74 2.24 14.02 -23.20
C ARG A 74 3.40 13.80 -24.18
N GLU A 75 3.08 13.55 -25.44
CA GLU A 75 3.99 13.88 -26.54
C GLU A 75 3.12 14.43 -27.68
N GLY A 76 3.21 15.74 -27.89
CA GLY A 76 2.56 16.52 -28.93
C GLY A 76 3.29 17.85 -29.06
#